data_AF-A0A5A7MIV2-F1
#
_entry.id   AF-A0A5A7MIV2-F1
#
_cell.length_a   1.000
_cell.length_b   1.000
_cell.length_c   1.000
_cell.angle_alpha   90.00
_cell.angle_beta   90.00
_cell.angle_gamma   90.00
#
_symmetry.space_group_name_H-M   'P 1'
#
loop_
_entity.id
_entity.type
_entity.pdbx_description
1 polymer ?
#
loop_
_entity_poly.entity_id
_entity_poly.type
_entity_poly.pdbx_seq_one_letter_code
_entity_poly.pdbx_strand_id
1 'polypeptide(L)' 'MGLYSHLTTEQLTARRDSYLAAIDARLTGPTQASHSTDGVGARSVQFNADTTQLRRAIDDINAELAQRSGQAVRKPIYLV' A
#
# COMPACT_ATOMS: atom_id res chain seq x y z
N MET A 1 -10.55 14.82 -7.40
CA MET A 1 -10.61 13.59 -8.22
C MET A 1 -9.43 12.73 -7.83
N GLY A 2 -9.65 11.53 -7.28
CA GLY A 2 -8.59 10.66 -6.75
C GLY A 2 -7.71 10.05 -7.84
N LEU A 3 -6.50 9.58 -7.47
CA LEU A 3 -5.53 8.92 -8.37
C LEU A 3 -6.13 7.75 -9.18
N TYR A 4 -7.18 7.12 -8.65
CA TYR A 4 -7.83 5.94 -9.23
C TYR A 4 -9.24 6.21 -9.76
N SER A 5 -9.62 7.48 -9.99
CA SER A 5 -10.94 7.84 -10.50
C SER A 5 -11.27 7.25 -11.87
N HIS A 6 -10.25 6.89 -12.66
CA HIS A 6 -10.38 6.28 -13.98
C HIS A 6 -10.58 4.76 -13.95
N LEU A 7 -10.43 4.12 -12.79
CA LEU A 7 -10.60 2.67 -12.64
C LEU A 7 -12.03 2.34 -12.20
N THR A 8 -12.55 1.19 -12.62
CA THR A 8 -13.80 0.64 -12.10
C THR A 8 -13.59 0.04 -10.70
N THR A 9 -14.68 -0.20 -9.97
CA THR A 9 -14.63 -0.81 -8.63
C THR A 9 -14.00 -2.22 -8.67
N GLU A 10 -14.27 -3.00 -9.71
CA GLU A 10 -13.67 -4.32 -9.91
C GLU A 10 -12.16 -4.21 -10.17
N GLN A 11 -11.74 -3.25 -11.00
CA GLN A 11 -10.31 -3.01 -11.28
C GLN A 11 -9.54 -2.54 -10.04
N LEU A 12 -10.17 -1.68 -9.22
CA LEU A 12 -9.64 -1.26 -7.93
C LEU A 12 -9.45 -2.45 -6.98
N THR A 13 -10.45 -3.33 -6.91
CA THR A 13 -10.42 -4.52 -6.06
C THR A 13 -9.31 -5.48 -6.51
N ALA A 14 -9.22 -5.79 -7.81
CA ALA A 14 -8.17 -6.64 -8.37
C ALA A 14 -6.76 -6.08 -8.13
N ARG A 15 -6.60 -4.75 -8.22
CA ARG A 15 -5.33 -4.07 -7.95
C ARG A 15 -4.95 -4.14 -6.47
N ARG A 16 -5.91 -3.93 -5.56
CA ARG A 16 -5.70 -4.11 -4.11
C ARG A 16 -5.22 -5.52 -3.80
N ASP A 17 -5.89 -6.53 -4.34
CA ASP A 17 -5.56 -7.93 -4.07
C ASP A 17 -4.17 -8.29 -4.63
N SER A 18 -3.80 -7.73 -5.78
CA SER A 18 -2.43 -7.85 -6.32
C SER A 18 -1.38 -7.22 -5.41
N TYR A 19 -1.65 -6.05 -4.81
CA TYR A 19 -0.72 -5.41 -3.87
C TYR A 19 -0.63 -6.15 -2.53
N LEU A 20 -1.74 -6.71 -2.04
CA LEU A 20 -1.74 -7.57 -0.85
C LEU A 20 -0.91 -8.83 -1.09
N ALA A 21 -1.07 -9.50 -2.23
CA ALA A 21 -0.24 -10.65 -2.59
C ALA A 21 1.24 -10.28 -2.73
N ALA A 22 1.56 -9.10 -3.25
CA ALA A 22 2.94 -8.62 -3.35
C ALA A 22 3.56 -8.33 -1.97
N ILE A 23 2.79 -7.80 -1.02
CA ILE A 23 3.24 -7.63 0.37
C ILE A 23 3.42 -9.00 1.04
N ASP A 24 2.46 -9.90 0.88
CA ASP A 24 2.50 -11.22 1.49
C ASP A 24 3.69 -12.03 0.96
N ALA A 25 3.93 -12.04 -0.35
CA ALA A 25 5.10 -12.68 -0.96
C ALA A 25 6.43 -12.11 -0.46
N ARG A 26 6.48 -10.83 -0.05
CA ARG A 26 7.68 -10.20 0.53
C ARG A 26 7.86 -10.53 2.00
N LEU A 27 6.76 -10.70 2.74
CA LEU A 27 6.77 -11.08 4.15
C LEU A 27 7.05 -12.58 4.34
N THR A 28 6.51 -13.42 3.45
CA THR A 28 6.58 -14.89 3.50
C THR A 28 7.69 -15.47 2.65
N GLY A 29 8.15 -14.74 1.62
CA GLY A 29 9.38 -15.08 0.93
C GLY A 29 10.53 -15.14 1.93
N PRO A 30 11.57 -15.97 1.71
CA PRO A 30 12.73 -15.98 2.56
C PRO A 30 13.22 -14.55 2.63
N THR A 31 12.96 -13.90 3.77
CA THR A 31 13.52 -12.60 4.08
C THR A 31 14.99 -12.93 4.11
N GLN A 32 15.67 -12.74 2.98
CA GLN A 32 17.11 -12.85 2.95
C GLN A 32 17.52 -11.74 3.90
N ALA A 33 17.76 -12.12 5.16
CA ALA A 33 18.66 -11.46 6.05
C ALA A 33 20.00 -11.50 5.31
N SER A 34 20.12 -10.62 4.31
CA SER A 34 21.36 -10.33 3.64
C SER A 34 22.17 -9.57 4.67
N HIS A 35 22.76 -10.37 5.56
CA HIS A 35 23.95 -10.02 6.29
C HIS A 35 25.08 -9.88 5.26
N SER A 36 25.01 -8.81 4.46
CA SER A 36 26.06 -8.45 3.53
C SER A 36 26.95 -7.46 4.24
N THR A 37 28.09 -7.97 4.68
CA THR A 37 29.14 -7.34 5.50
C THR A 37 29.88 -6.18 4.80
N ASP A 38 29.31 -5.54 3.79
CA ASP A 38 29.89 -4.39 3.09
C ASP A 38 28.76 -3.57 2.41
N GLY A 39 28.27 -2.51 3.08
CA GLY A 39 27.29 -1.56 2.51
C GLY A 39 25.82 -1.68 2.97
N VAL A 40 25.58 -1.93 4.25
CA VAL A 40 24.28 -2.32 4.87
C VAL A 40 23.14 -1.28 4.81
N GLY A 41 23.37 -0.03 4.38
CA GLY A 41 22.35 1.02 4.43
C GLY A 41 21.34 1.03 3.29
N ALA A 42 21.79 0.85 2.05
CA ALA A 42 20.98 1.22 0.88
C ALA A 42 19.85 0.24 0.57
N ARG A 43 20.12 -1.08 0.62
CA ARG A 43 19.14 -2.11 0.21
C ARG A 43 18.03 -2.33 1.24
N SER A 44 18.36 -2.26 2.54
CA SER A 44 17.37 -2.35 3.62
C SER A 44 16.42 -1.15 3.63
N VAL A 45 16.95 0.06 3.39
CA VAL A 45 16.14 1.28 3.25
C VAL A 45 15.23 1.19 2.03
N GLN A 46 15.73 0.66 0.90
CA GLN A 46 14.95 0.48 -0.32
C GLN A 46 13.81 -0.53 -0.14
N PHE A 47 14.06 -1.67 0.52
CA PHE A 47 13.02 -2.65 0.86
C PHE A 47 11.91 -2.06 1.76
N ASN A 48 12.30 -1.28 2.77
CA ASN A 48 11.36 -0.62 3.68
C ASN A 48 10.56 0.49 2.98
N ALA A 49 11.21 1.27 2.10
CA ALA A 49 10.57 2.30 1.30
C ALA A 49 9.52 1.70 0.36
N ASP A 50 9.86 0.65 -0.37
CA ASP A 50 8.93 -0.01 -1.30
C ASP A 50 7.72 -0.62 -0.58
N THR A 51 7.92 -1.21 0.60
CA THR A 51 6.83 -1.78 1.41
C THR A 51 5.91 -0.69 1.95
N THR A 52 6.46 0.44 2.36
CA THR A 52 5.69 1.62 2.82
C THR A 52 4.89 2.23 1.66
N GLN A 53 5.48 2.29 0.47
CA GLN A 53 4.79 2.75 -0.75
C GLN A 53 3.63 1.82 -1.13
N LEU A 54 3.82 0.50 -1.07
CA LEU A 54 2.74 -0.48 -1.32
C LEU A 54 1.60 -0.34 -0.32
N ARG A 55 1.90 -0.15 0.97
CA ARG A 55 0.88 0.10 2.01
C ARG A 55 0.09 1.38 1.73
N ARG A 56 0.78 2.48 1.41
CA ARG A 56 0.11 3.74 1.04
C ARG A 56 -0.80 3.58 -0.18
N ALA A 57 -0.36 2.86 -1.20
CA ALA A 57 -1.18 2.59 -2.39
C ALA A 57 -2.44 1.76 -2.05
N ILE A 58 -2.35 0.80 -1.13
CA ILE A 58 -3.50 0.04 -0.63
C ILE A 58 -4.47 0.95 0.13
N ASP A 59 -3.96 1.83 1.00
CA ASP A 59 -4.79 2.78 1.75
C ASP A 59 -5.53 3.75 0.82
N ASP A 60 -4.86 4.26 -0.22
CA ASP A 60 -5.47 5.13 -1.22
C ASP A 60 -6.58 4.41 -2.01
N ILE A 61 -6.38 3.15 -2.38
CA ILE A 61 -7.42 2.32 -3.02
C ILE A 61 -8.59 2.07 -2.08
N ASN A 62 -8.32 1.74 -0.81
CA ASN A 62 -9.36 1.52 0.18
C ASN A 62 -10.17 2.80 0.45
N ALA A 63 -9.53 3.97 0.48
CA ALA A 63 -10.21 5.26 0.61
C ALA A 63 -11.13 5.55 -0.57
N GLU A 64 -10.67 5.27 -1.80
CA GLU A 64 -11.48 5.41 -3.02
C GLU A 64 -12.67 4.43 -3.02
N LEU A 65 -12.47 3.17 -2.62
CA LEU A 65 -13.55 2.18 -2.45
C LEU A 65 -14.55 2.58 -1.37
N ALA A 66 -14.08 3.15 -0.25
CA ALA A 66 -14.94 3.67 0.81
C ALA A 66 -15.79 4.86 0.33
N GLN A 67 -15.18 5.79 -0.42
CA GLN A 67 -15.91 6.89 -1.05
C GLN A 67 -16.98 6.41 -2.02
N ARG A 68 -16.68 5.39 -2.85
CA ARG A 68 -17.63 4.82 -3.83
C ARG A 68 -18.75 4.02 -3.21
N SER A 69 -18.48 3.33 -2.09
CA SER A 69 -19.50 2.61 -1.33
C SER A 69 -20.40 3.55 -0.51
N GLY A 70 -20.16 4.86 -0.54
CA GLY A 70 -20.90 5.84 0.25
C GLY A 70 -20.59 5.77 1.75
N GLN A 71 -19.53 5.06 2.15
CA GLN A 71 -19.08 5.12 3.54
C GLN A 71 -18.49 6.49 3.79
N ALA A 72 -19.14 7.25 4.66
CA ALA A 72 -18.64 8.54 5.13
C ALA A 72 -17.25 8.33 5.75
N VAL A 73 -16.20 8.76 5.03
CA VAL A 73 -14.85 8.86 5.57
C VAL A 73 -14.96 9.79 6.77
N ARG A 74 -14.94 9.23 7.99
CA ARG A 74 -14.92 10.00 9.24
C ARG A 74 -13.64 10.85 9.22
N LYS A 75 -13.75 12.08 8.73
CA LYS A 75 -12.72 13.09 8.92
C LYS A 75 -12.76 13.50 10.39
N PRO A 76 -11.63 13.60 11.10
CA PRO A 76 -11.61 14.17 12.44
C PRO A 76 -12.13 15.60 12.36
N ILE A 77 -13.15 15.90 13.17
CA ILE A 77 -13.68 17.27 13.35
C ILE A 77 -12.65 18.02 14.19
N TYR A 78 -11.91 18.93 13.57
CA TYR A 78 -11.16 19.95 14.31
C TYR A 78 -12.16 21.01 14.75
N LEU A 79 -12.52 21.01 16.04
CA LEU A 79 -13.18 22.14 16.67
C LEU A 79 -12.11 23.24 16.82
N VAL A 80 -12.30 24.36 16.14
CA VAL A 80 -11.56 25.61 16.35
C VAL A 80 -12.37 26.50 17.27
#